data_AF-A0A7K1E1U2-F1
#
_entry.id   AF-A0A7K1E1U2-F1
#
_cell.length_a   1.000
_cell.length_b   1.000
_cell.length_c   1.000
_cell.angle_alpha   90.00
_cell.angle_beta   90.00
_cell.angle_gamma   90.00
#
_symmetry.space_group_name_H-M   'P 1'
#
loop_
_entity.id
_entity.type
_entity.pdbx_description
1 polymer ?
#
loop_
_entity_poly.entity_id
_entity_poly.type
_entity_poly.pdbx_seq_one_letter_code
_entity_poly.pdbx_strand_id
1 'polypeptide(L)'
;MSDREPKSSRAVIALGGNLGDRKATLDDAIAQMQAHPKIDVNAVSSYLETVAVHLDGPAVDAPRYLNAVALIDTTLTAFELHDVMRTIENSLGR
;
A
#
# COMPACT_ATOMS: atom_id res chain seq x y z
N MET A 1 -21.89 0.12 29.45
CA MET A 1 -21.29 -0.16 28.14
C MET A 1 -19.84 -0.52 28.39
N SER A 2 -19.40 -1.73 28.03
CA SER A 2 -18.01 -2.16 28.26
C SER A 2 -17.15 -1.59 27.14
N ASP A 3 -16.27 -0.66 27.46
CA ASP A 3 -15.18 -0.24 26.59
C ASP A 3 -14.27 -1.44 26.35
N ARG A 4 -14.42 -2.09 25.21
CA ARG A 4 -13.51 -3.15 24.77
C ARG A 4 -12.37 -2.46 24.05
N GLU A 5 -11.12 -2.72 24.47
CA GLU A 5 -9.95 -2.28 23.71
C GLU A 5 -10.12 -2.66 22.22
N PRO A 6 -9.80 -1.74 21.29
CA PRO A 6 -9.92 -2.03 19.88
C PRO A 6 -9.01 -3.20 19.51
N LYS A 7 -9.60 -4.27 18.96
CA LYS A 7 -8.85 -5.47 18.58
C LYS A 7 -7.98 -5.17 17.36
N SER A 8 -6.67 -5.22 17.53
CA SER A 8 -5.73 -5.13 16.42
C SER A 8 -5.87 -6.32 15.46
N SER A 9 -5.83 -6.05 14.17
CA SER A 9 -5.90 -7.01 13.08
C SER A 9 -4.69 -6.87 12.17
N ARG A 10 -4.21 -8.00 11.64
CA ARG A 10 -3.11 -8.03 10.66
C ARG A 10 -3.66 -7.93 9.25
N ALA A 11 -3.05 -7.06 8.44
CA ALA A 11 -3.39 -6.88 7.03
C ALA A 11 -2.13 -6.92 6.15
N VAL A 12 -2.34 -7.26 4.88
CA VAL A 12 -1.31 -7.33 3.85
C VAL A 12 -1.69 -6.33 2.76
N ILE A 13 -0.86 -5.32 2.56
CA ILE A 13 -1.11 -4.23 1.61
C ILE A 13 -0.22 -4.42 0.39
N ALA A 14 -0.82 -4.61 -0.78
CA ALA A 14 -0.10 -4.59 -2.04
C ALA A 14 0.21 -3.14 -2.46
N LEU A 15 1.44 -2.90 -2.88
CA LEU A 15 1.95 -1.62 -3.33
C LEU A 15 2.41 -1.77 -4.79
N GLY A 16 2.02 -0.85 -5.67
CA GLY A 16 2.39 -0.94 -7.08
C GLY A 16 2.27 0.38 -7.83
N GLY A 17 3.30 0.70 -8.61
CA GLY A 17 3.32 1.90 -9.45
C GLY A 17 4.19 1.69 -10.69
N ASN A 18 3.77 2.24 -11.83
CA ASN A 18 4.49 2.11 -13.11
C ASN A 18 4.82 3.45 -13.79
N LEU A 19 4.41 4.58 -13.21
CA LEU A 19 4.65 5.92 -13.77
C LEU A 19 5.53 6.75 -12.84
N GLY A 20 6.26 7.71 -13.41
CA GLY A 20 7.10 8.65 -12.65
C GLY A 20 8.24 7.97 -11.86
N ASP A 21 8.63 8.59 -10.74
CA ASP A 21 9.57 8.00 -9.80
C ASP A 21 8.87 6.96 -8.91
N ARG A 22 8.67 5.78 -9.48
CA ARG A 22 7.95 4.66 -8.85
C ARG A 22 8.48 4.33 -7.47
N LYS A 23 9.81 4.33 -7.28
CA LYS A 23 10.40 3.95 -5.99
C LYS A 23 10.13 5.03 -4.94
N ALA A 24 10.37 6.30 -5.28
CA ALA A 24 10.07 7.40 -4.36
C ALA A 24 8.59 7.41 -3.97
N THR A 25 7.67 7.24 -4.93
CA THR A 25 6.23 7.16 -4.64
C THR A 25 5.89 6.01 -3.69
N LEU A 26 6.44 4.81 -3.89
CA LEU A 26 6.19 3.68 -2.98
C LEU A 26 6.82 3.90 -1.60
N ASP A 27 8.03 4.45 -1.53
CA ASP A 27 8.69 4.80 -0.27
C ASP A 27 7.87 5.84 0.52
N ASP A 28 7.34 6.86 -0.17
CA ASP A 28 6.50 7.91 0.45
C ASP A 28 5.16 7.35 0.93
N ALA A 29 4.55 6.42 0.19
CA ALA A 29 3.33 5.74 0.63
C ALA A 29 3.59 4.92 1.91
N ILE A 30 4.72 4.21 1.97
CA ILE A 30 5.14 3.46 3.17
C ILE A 30 5.37 4.42 4.33
N ALA A 31 6.05 5.56 4.10
CA ALA A 31 6.29 6.57 5.13
C ALA A 31 4.98 7.17 5.66
N GLN A 32 3.99 7.43 4.80
CA GLN A 32 2.67 7.90 5.23
C GLN A 32 1.90 6.85 6.04
N MET A 33 1.98 5.56 5.67
CA MET A 33 1.43 4.48 6.50
C MET A 33 2.10 4.41 7.87
N GLN A 34 3.44 4.51 7.93
CA GLN A 34 4.21 4.53 9.18
C GLN A 34 3.89 5.74 10.07
N ALA A 35 3.53 6.88 9.48
CA ALA A 35 3.15 8.07 10.21
C ALA A 35 1.70 8.02 10.74
N HIS A 36 0.88 7.07 10.29
CA HIS A 36 -0.52 7.00 10.69
C HIS A 36 -0.66 6.36 12.09
N PRO A 37 -1.31 7.03 13.07
CA PRO A 37 -1.28 6.63 14.48
C PRO A 37 -2.00 5.30 14.81
N LYS A 38 -2.70 4.71 13.83
CA LYS A 38 -3.42 3.44 13.97
C LYS A 38 -2.85 2.33 13.09
N ILE A 39 -1.69 2.55 12.45
CA ILE A 39 -1.06 1.58 11.55
C ILE A 39 0.38 1.37 12.01
N ASP A 40 0.72 0.12 12.30
CA ASP A 40 2.09 -0.30 12.56
C ASP A 40 2.59 -1.10 11.35
N VAL A 41 3.57 -0.58 10.61
CA VAL A 41 4.19 -1.31 9.49
C VAL A 41 5.25 -2.27 10.04
N ASN A 42 4.93 -3.56 10.08
CA ASN A 42 5.81 -4.58 10.64
C ASN A 42 6.97 -4.95 9.71
N ALA A 43 6.69 -5.05 8.40
CA ALA A 43 7.67 -5.44 7.39
C ALA A 43 7.25 -4.96 5.99
N VAL A 44 8.24 -4.72 5.14
CA VAL A 44 8.05 -4.46 3.71
C VAL A 44 8.92 -5.43 2.92
N SER A 45 8.38 -6.03 1.87
CA SER A 45 9.15 -6.91 0.98
C SER A 45 10.24 -6.13 0.23
N SER A 46 11.17 -6.85 -0.41
CA SER A 46 11.95 -6.26 -1.49
C SER A 46 11.03 -5.75 -2.61
N TYR A 47 11.48 -4.72 -3.32
CA TYR A 47 10.83 -4.29 -4.56
C TYR A 47 11.07 -5.31 -5.67
N LEU A 48 10.02 -5.60 -6.45
CA LEU A 48 10.06 -6.47 -7.62
C LEU A 48 9.57 -5.72 -8.84
N GLU A 49 10.32 -5.79 -9.94
CA GLU A 49 9.92 -5.19 -11.20
C GLU A 49 9.25 -6.20 -12.13
N THR A 50 7.99 -5.96 -12.49
CA THR A 50 7.19 -6.87 -13.32
C THR A 50 6.64 -6.19 -14.56
N VAL A 51 6.33 -6.98 -15.59
CA VAL A 51 5.58 -6.49 -16.76
C VAL A 51 4.20 -6.01 -16.34
N ALA A 52 3.63 -5.04 -17.08
CA ALA A 52 2.22 -4.72 -16.97
C ALA A 52 1.39 -5.90 -17.48
N VAL A 53 0.22 -6.12 -16.88
CA VAL A 53 -0.75 -7.12 -17.32
C VAL A 53 -2.03 -6.39 -17.69
N HIS A 54 -2.38 -6.44 -18.96
CA HIS A 54 -3.61 -5.89 -19.51
C HIS A 54 -4.65 -7.02 -19.68
N LEU A 55 -5.87 -6.68 -20.10
CA LEU A 55 -6.94 -7.66 -20.30
C LEU A 55 -6.62 -8.71 -21.38
N ASP A 56 -5.77 -8.37 -22.35
CA ASP A 56 -5.29 -9.22 -23.44
C ASP A 56 -3.97 -9.95 -23.13
N GLY A 57 -3.40 -9.73 -21.94
CA GLY A 57 -2.20 -10.42 -21.45
C GLY A 57 -1.06 -9.47 -21.06
N PRO A 58 0.17 -10.01 -20.92
CA PRO A 58 1.34 -9.20 -20.57
C PRO A 58 1.65 -8.14 -21.64
N ALA A 59 1.70 -6.87 -21.24
CA ALA A 59 2.06 -5.75 -22.10
C ALA A 59 3.54 -5.38 -21.87
N VAL A 60 4.42 -5.98 -22.67
CA VAL A 60 5.88 -5.82 -22.53
C VAL A 60 6.37 -4.42 -22.91
N ASP A 61 5.64 -3.72 -23.77
CA ASP A 61 5.99 -2.36 -24.24
C ASP A 61 5.49 -1.25 -23.29
N ALA A 62 4.62 -1.59 -22.34
CA ALA A 62 4.16 -0.65 -21.33
C ALA A 62 5.23 -0.44 -20.23
N PRO A 63 5.24 0.72 -19.55
CA PRO A 63 6.09 0.94 -18.40
C PRO A 63 5.93 -0.19 -17.36
N ARG A 64 7.06 -0.75 -16.93
CA ARG A 64 7.08 -1.85 -15.97
C ARG A 64 6.59 -1.36 -14.60
N TYR A 65 5.90 -2.23 -13.88
CA TYR A 65 5.51 -1.95 -12.50
C TYR A 65 6.67 -2.23 -11.56
N LEU A 66 6.88 -1.34 -10.61
CA LEU A 66 7.57 -1.67 -9.37
C LEU A 66 6.50 -2.07 -8.35
N ASN A 67 6.64 -3.25 -7.74
CA ASN A 67 5.69 -3.79 -6.77
C ASN A 67 6.39 -4.16 -5.46
N ALA A 68 5.65 -4.06 -4.36
CA ALA A 68 6.03 -4.59 -3.06
C ALA A 68 4.78 -4.95 -2.25
N VAL A 69 5.00 -5.53 -1.08
CA VAL A 69 3.95 -5.81 -0.10
C VAL A 69 4.38 -5.30 1.27
N ALA A 70 3.47 -4.65 1.99
CA ALA A 70 3.64 -4.28 3.39
C ALA A 70 2.77 -5.17 4.29
N LEU A 71 3.37 -5.71 5.34
CA LEU A 71 2.66 -6.36 6.44
C LEU A 71 2.41 -5.32 7.53
N ILE A 72 1.14 -5.14 7.91
CA ILE A 72 0.76 -4.17 8.93
C ILE A 72 -0.10 -4.81 10.01
N ASP A 73 -0.03 -4.24 11.21
CA ASP A 73 -1.03 -4.41 12.26
C ASP A 73 -1.79 -3.08 12.42
N THR A 74 -3.11 -3.16 12.59
CA THR A 74 -3.95 -1.96 12.68
C THR A 74 -5.20 -2.18 13.52
N THR A 75 -5.66 -1.11 14.17
CA THR A 75 -6.95 -1.07 14.87
C THR A 75 -8.08 -0.50 14.01
N LEU A 76 -7.79 -0.13 12.76
CA LEU A 76 -8.78 0.31 11.78
C LEU A 76 -9.64 -0.87 11.32
N THR A 77 -10.92 -0.60 11.06
CA THR A 77 -11.76 -1.51 10.27
C THR A 77 -11.27 -1.56 8.82
N ALA A 78 -11.68 -2.58 8.07
CA ALA A 78 -11.28 -2.73 6.67
C ALA A 78 -11.69 -1.52 5.79
N PHE A 79 -12.85 -0.91 6.06
CA PHE A 79 -13.31 0.27 5.33
C PHE A 79 -12.48 1.51 5.67
N GLU A 80 -12.22 1.77 6.95
CA GLU A 80 -11.36 2.88 7.36
C GLU A 80 -9.93 2.72 6.83
N LEU A 81 -9.41 1.50 6.83
CA LEU A 81 -8.11 1.19 6.24
C LEU A 81 -8.09 1.50 4.74
N HIS A 82 -9.14 1.12 4.01
CA HIS A 82 -9.25 1.43 2.59
C HIS A 82 -9.31 2.95 2.34
N ASP A 83 -10.03 3.70 3.17
CA ASP A 83 -10.09 5.16 3.07
C ASP A 83 -8.73 5.81 3.34
N VAL A 84 -7.96 5.29 4.30
CA VAL A 84 -6.57 5.73 4.54
C VAL A 84 -5.68 5.44 3.32
N MET A 85 -5.74 4.23 2.75
CA MET A 85 -4.95 3.90 1.55
C MET A 85 -5.29 4.82 0.37
N ARG A 86 -6.58 5.06 0.12
CA ARG A 86 -7.04 5.98 -0.92
C ARG A 86 -6.56 7.41 -0.66
N THR A 87 -6.56 7.85 0.59
CA THR A 87 -6.06 9.19 0.96
C THR A 87 -4.56 9.33 0.66
N ILE A 88 -3.78 8.28 0.93
CA ILE A 88 -2.35 8.22 0.60
C ILE A 88 -2.15 8.22 -0.93
N GLU A 89 -2.92 7.44 -1.69
CA GLU A 89 -2.85 7.47 -3.16
C GLU A 89 -3.13 8.87 -3.71
N ASN A 90 -4.17 9.53 -3.19
CA ASN A 90 -4.55 10.86 -3.61
C ASN A 90 -3.49 11.92 -3.29
N SER A 91 -2.85 11.82 -2.11
CA SER A 91 -1.78 12.76 -1.73
C SER A 91 -0.54 12.62 -2.61
N LEU A 92 -0.37 11.45 -3.25
CA LEU A 92 0.72 11.13 -4.17
C LEU A 92 0.33 11.31 -5.65
N GLY A 93 -0.84 11.90 -5.93
CA GLY A 93 -1.26 12.31 -7.27
C GLY A 93 -2.09 11.29 -8.05
N ARG A 94 -2.84 10.43 -7.35
CA ARG A 94 -3.84 9.53 -7.95
C ARG A 94 -5.29 9.85 -7.60
#